data_AF-A0A2N2RNQ8-F1
#
_entry.id   AF-A0A2N2RNQ8-F1
#
_cell.length_a   1.000
_cell.length_b   1.000
_cell.length_c   1.000
_cell.angle_alpha   90.00
_cell.angle_beta   90.00
_cell.angle_gamma   90.00
#
_symmetry.space_group_name_H-M   'P 1'
#
loop_
_entity.id
_entity.type
_entity.pdbx_description
1 polymer ?
#
loop_
_entity_poly.entity_id
_entity_poly.type
_entity_poly.pdbx_seq_one_letter_code
_entity_poly.pdbx_strand_id
1 'polypeptide(L)'
;MTNHQRVGAISNAHAGREFEADAFEYFSRIEGLQLSSSLSVPLGVADKTKFHCFDLGAEEPAILVECKSHNWTATGNMPSAKITVWNEAMYYFHLAPKHYRKVLFVLEARHPKQTETLAEYYTRINGHLIPPNVAIFEYDPKIRTGRYVKAHG
;
A
#
# COMPACT_ATOMS: atom_id res chain seq x y z
N MET A 1 -22.08 4.31 -17.59
CA MET A 1 -20.66 4.00 -17.32
C MET A 1 -20.12 5.03 -16.34
N THR A 2 -20.03 4.68 -15.06
CA THR A 2 -19.41 5.56 -14.06
C THR A 2 -17.90 5.43 -14.21
N ASN A 3 -17.23 6.54 -14.53
CA ASN A 3 -15.77 6.55 -14.65
C ASN A 3 -15.18 6.40 -13.24
N HIS A 4 -14.45 5.31 -12.98
CA HIS A 4 -13.82 5.03 -11.68
C HIS A 4 -12.44 5.68 -11.55
N GLN A 5 -12.18 6.69 -12.40
CA GLN A 5 -10.94 7.43 -12.47
C GLN A 5 -10.87 8.48 -11.37
N ARG A 6 -9.68 8.64 -10.77
CA ARG A 6 -9.44 9.73 -9.82
C ARG A 6 -9.69 11.08 -10.53
N VAL A 7 -10.47 11.95 -9.89
CA VAL A 7 -10.80 13.27 -10.45
C VAL A 7 -9.50 14.05 -10.70
N GLY A 8 -9.29 14.45 -11.96
CA GLY A 8 -8.10 15.18 -12.40
C GLY A 8 -6.90 14.33 -12.85
N ALA A 9 -6.94 13.00 -12.72
CA ALA A 9 -5.87 12.13 -13.19
C ALA A 9 -5.99 11.84 -14.70
N ILE A 10 -4.86 11.71 -15.41
CA ILE A 10 -4.82 11.30 -16.83
C ILE A 10 -5.35 9.87 -17.01
N SER A 11 -5.03 8.97 -16.08
CA SER A 11 -5.58 7.61 -15.95
C SER A 11 -5.31 7.06 -14.55
N ASN A 12 -6.00 5.96 -14.17
CA ASN A 12 -5.68 5.27 -12.91
C ASN A 12 -4.25 4.72 -12.88
N ALA A 13 -3.76 4.21 -14.02
CA ALA A 13 -2.38 3.74 -14.13
C ALA A 13 -1.36 4.88 -13.96
N HIS A 14 -1.67 6.07 -14.48
CA HIS A 14 -0.83 7.25 -14.29
C HIS A 14 -0.82 7.72 -12.83
N ALA A 15 -1.98 7.81 -12.18
CA ALA A 15 -2.07 8.15 -10.76
C ALA A 15 -1.40 7.10 -9.84
N GLY A 16 -1.34 5.83 -10.27
CA GLY A 16 -0.55 4.79 -9.62
C GLY A 16 0.95 5.10 -9.70
N ARG A 17 1.47 5.32 -10.91
CA ARG A 17 2.89 5.62 -11.13
C ARG A 17 3.37 6.89 -10.45
N GLU A 18 2.58 7.96 -10.44
CA GLU A 18 2.91 9.17 -9.69
C GLU A 18 3.04 8.88 -8.19
N PHE A 19 2.13 8.06 -7.65
CA PHE A 19 2.15 7.70 -6.25
C PHE A 19 3.29 6.74 -5.88
N GLU A 20 3.68 5.84 -6.78
CA GLU A 20 4.90 5.03 -6.62
C GLU A 20 6.15 5.92 -6.59
N ALA A 21 6.20 6.98 -7.41
CA ALA A 21 7.29 7.95 -7.39
C ALA A 21 7.32 8.76 -6.07
N ASP A 22 6.16 9.13 -5.52
CA ASP A 22 6.06 9.75 -4.21
C ASP A 22 6.60 8.84 -3.10
N ALA A 23 6.23 7.56 -3.13
CA ALA A 23 6.73 6.56 -2.18
C ALA A 23 8.26 6.41 -2.29
N PHE A 24 8.79 6.32 -3.51
CA PHE A 24 10.23 6.28 -3.77
C PHE A 24 10.95 7.49 -3.17
N GLU A 25 10.44 8.70 -3.42
CA GLU A 25 11.03 9.93 -2.87
C GLU A 25 10.95 9.97 -1.34
N TYR A 26 9.84 9.55 -0.75
CA TYR A 26 9.68 9.46 0.70
C TYR A 26 10.74 8.54 1.33
N PHE A 27 10.84 7.29 0.86
CA PHE A 27 11.80 6.35 1.42
C PHE A 27 13.25 6.79 1.21
N SER A 28 13.55 7.35 0.03
CA SER A 28 14.90 7.85 -0.29
C SER A 28 15.32 9.04 0.58
N ARG A 29 14.45 10.05 0.71
CA ARG A 29 14.83 11.34 1.32
C ARG A 29 14.51 11.42 2.81
N ILE A 30 13.42 10.80 3.24
CA ILE A 30 12.93 10.92 4.62
C ILE A 30 13.44 9.76 5.47
N GLU A 31 13.38 8.53 4.94
CA GLU A 31 13.91 7.35 5.66
C GLU A 31 15.37 7.03 5.33
N GLY A 32 15.96 7.66 4.30
CA GLY A 32 17.34 7.42 3.89
C GLY A 32 17.57 6.04 3.25
N LEU A 33 16.52 5.40 2.74
CA LEU A 33 16.57 4.06 2.15
C LEU A 33 16.73 4.11 0.64
N GLN A 34 17.74 3.41 0.12
CA GLN A 34 17.96 3.27 -1.32
C GLN A 34 17.14 2.10 -1.86
N LEU A 35 15.90 2.40 -2.27
CA LEU A 35 15.02 1.40 -2.86
C LEU A 35 15.20 1.33 -4.38
N SER A 36 14.86 0.18 -4.94
CA SER A 36 14.66 -0.01 -6.38
C SER A 36 13.18 -0.19 -6.69
N SER A 37 12.76 0.23 -7.88
CA SER A 37 11.45 -0.14 -8.42
C SER A 37 11.40 -1.60 -8.80
N SER A 38 10.25 -2.25 -8.63
CA SER A 38 9.96 -3.59 -9.15
C SER A 38 10.88 -4.69 -8.61
N LEU A 39 11.12 -4.72 -7.29
CA LEU A 39 11.92 -5.80 -6.69
C LEU A 39 11.17 -7.13 -6.78
N SER A 40 11.81 -8.11 -7.44
CA SER A 40 11.23 -9.43 -7.68
C SER A 40 11.64 -10.42 -6.59
N VAL A 41 10.65 -10.97 -5.89
CA VAL A 41 10.85 -11.91 -4.78
C VAL A 41 10.07 -13.20 -5.05
N PRO A 42 10.66 -14.39 -4.82
CA PRO A 42 9.92 -15.64 -4.92
C PRO A 42 8.91 -15.75 -3.78
N LEU A 43 7.62 -15.82 -4.12
CA LEU A 43 6.52 -16.07 -3.19
C LEU A 43 5.93 -17.44 -3.47
N GLY A 44 5.47 -18.16 -2.45
CA GLY A 44 4.94 -19.50 -2.67
C GLY A 44 4.29 -20.14 -1.47
N VAL A 45 3.46 -21.15 -1.74
CA VAL A 45 2.86 -22.03 -0.73
C VAL A 45 3.51 -23.40 -0.87
N ALA A 46 4.01 -23.93 0.24
CA ALA A 46 4.77 -25.18 0.29
C ALA A 46 5.97 -25.14 -0.68
N ASP A 47 6.02 -26.06 -1.65
CA ASP A 47 7.10 -26.26 -2.61
C ASP A 47 6.93 -25.46 -3.91
N LYS A 48 5.80 -24.77 -4.11
CA LYS A 48 5.52 -24.04 -5.35
C LYS A 48 5.73 -22.55 -5.17
N THR A 49 6.71 -22.00 -5.90
CA THR A 49 7.02 -20.57 -5.90
C THR A 49 6.81 -19.91 -7.26
N LYS A 50 6.38 -18.65 -7.24
CA LYS A 50 6.35 -17.74 -8.40
C LYS A 50 6.96 -16.41 -7.97
N PHE A 51 7.73 -15.80 -8.87
CA PHE A 51 8.23 -14.45 -8.66
C PHE A 51 7.07 -13.43 -8.66
N HIS A 52 7.04 -12.60 -7.62
CA HIS A 52 6.17 -11.44 -7.50
C HIS A 52 7.03 -10.18 -7.49
N CYS A 53 6.63 -9.18 -8.26
CA CYS A 53 7.30 -7.88 -8.28
C CYS A 53 6.58 -6.93 -7.33
N PHE A 54 7.26 -6.54 -6.25
CA PHE A 54 6.80 -5.48 -5.36
C PHE A 54 7.08 -4.12 -6.01
N ASP A 55 6.19 -3.15 -5.79
CA ASP A 55 6.30 -1.81 -6.40
C ASP A 55 7.66 -1.16 -6.08
N LEU A 56 8.11 -1.24 -4.82
CA LEU A 56 9.47 -0.87 -4.41
C LEU A 56 10.09 -1.92 -3.47
N GLY A 57 11.41 -1.99 -3.44
CA GLY A 57 12.12 -2.78 -2.44
C GLY A 57 13.64 -2.71 -2.54
N ALA A 58 14.30 -3.27 -1.54
CA ALA A 58 15.74 -3.48 -1.50
C ALA A 58 16.07 -4.77 -0.74
N GLU A 59 17.22 -5.36 -1.06
CA GLU A 59 17.78 -6.51 -0.32
C GLU A 59 18.57 -6.07 0.92
N GLU A 60 19.15 -4.86 0.89
CA GLU A 60 19.93 -4.31 2.00
C GLU A 60 19.67 -2.79 2.15
N PRO A 61 18.98 -2.35 3.23
CA PRO A 61 18.27 -3.20 4.19
C PRO A 61 17.07 -3.89 3.52
N ALA A 62 16.77 -5.12 3.94
CA ALA A 62 15.69 -5.92 3.37
C ALA A 62 14.32 -5.28 3.61
N ILE A 63 13.71 -4.72 2.56
CA ILE A 63 12.38 -4.09 2.60
C ILE A 63 11.58 -4.35 1.32
N LEU A 64 10.28 -4.54 1.49
CA LEU A 64 9.29 -4.68 0.42
C LEU A 64 8.16 -3.68 0.62
N VAL A 65 7.75 -3.01 -0.46
CA VAL A 65 6.70 -1.99 -0.44
C VAL A 65 5.69 -2.24 -1.56
N GLU A 66 4.41 -2.23 -1.20
CA GLU A 66 3.28 -2.18 -2.14
C GLU A 66 2.62 -0.81 -2.03
N CYS A 67 2.46 -0.12 -3.15
CA CYS A 67 1.86 1.20 -3.27
C CYS A 67 0.41 1.09 -3.73
N LYS A 68 -0.54 1.73 -3.03
CA LYS A 68 -1.95 1.76 -3.45
C LYS A 68 -2.57 3.16 -3.25
N SER A 69 -2.77 3.89 -4.34
CA SER A 69 -3.36 5.23 -4.36
C SER A 69 -4.90 5.25 -4.35
N HIS A 70 -5.50 4.30 -3.63
CA HIS A 70 -6.94 4.10 -3.57
C HIS A 70 -7.64 5.13 -2.67
N ASN A 71 -8.91 5.43 -2.98
CA ASN A 71 -9.73 6.38 -2.22
C ASN A 71 -11.12 5.80 -1.96
N TRP A 72 -11.84 6.41 -1.00
CA TRP A 72 -13.25 6.17 -0.77
C TRP A 72 -14.08 6.40 -2.04
N THR A 73 -15.25 5.78 -2.10
CA THR A 73 -16.23 6.15 -3.14
C THR A 73 -16.73 7.57 -2.88
N ALA A 74 -17.24 8.24 -3.93
CA ALA A 74 -17.75 9.61 -3.82
C ALA A 74 -18.87 9.76 -2.78
N THR A 75 -19.65 8.71 -2.54
CA THR A 75 -20.74 8.70 -1.55
C THR A 75 -20.27 8.32 -0.13
N GLY A 76 -19.01 7.91 0.04
CA GLY A 76 -18.45 7.41 1.30
C GLY A 76 -18.65 5.92 1.54
N ASN A 77 -19.25 5.18 0.60
CA ASN A 77 -19.32 3.73 0.71
C ASN A 77 -17.92 3.10 0.65
N MET A 78 -17.75 2.01 1.40
CA MET A 78 -16.53 1.20 1.40
C MET A 78 -16.21 0.70 -0.01
N PRO A 79 -14.99 0.95 -0.51
CA PRO A 79 -14.63 0.62 -1.88
C PRO A 79 -14.17 -0.85 -2.01
N SER A 80 -15.11 -1.79 -2.03
CA SER A 80 -14.86 -3.25 -1.91
C SER A 80 -13.76 -3.81 -2.81
N ALA A 81 -13.78 -3.51 -4.11
CA ALA A 81 -12.75 -3.98 -5.04
C ALA A 81 -11.32 -3.54 -4.63
N LYS A 82 -11.18 -2.33 -4.07
CA LYS A 82 -9.88 -1.81 -3.62
C LYS A 82 -9.44 -2.46 -2.31
N ILE A 83 -10.39 -2.76 -1.42
CA ILE A 83 -10.12 -3.53 -0.18
C ILE A 83 -9.69 -4.96 -0.51
N THR A 84 -10.29 -5.60 -1.52
CA THR A 84 -9.86 -6.93 -1.98
C THR A 84 -8.40 -6.92 -2.44
N VAL A 85 -7.97 -5.89 -3.17
CA VAL A 85 -6.55 -5.74 -3.58
C VAL A 85 -5.62 -5.59 -2.36
N TRP A 86 -6.06 -4.91 -1.30
CA TRP A 86 -5.25 -4.80 -0.07
C TRP A 86 -5.14 -6.13 0.65
N ASN A 87 -6.21 -6.93 0.69
CA ASN A 87 -6.17 -8.30 1.23
C ASN A 87 -5.21 -9.19 0.45
N GLU A 88 -5.17 -9.05 -0.87
CA GLU A 88 -4.21 -9.75 -1.73
C GLU A 88 -2.77 -9.33 -1.41
N ALA A 89 -2.52 -8.02 -1.23
CA ALA A 89 -1.20 -7.53 -0.81
C ALA A 89 -0.79 -8.10 0.56
N MET A 90 -1.71 -8.22 1.53
CA MET A 90 -1.44 -8.89 2.80
C MET A 90 -1.03 -10.35 2.61
N TYR A 91 -1.67 -11.06 1.67
CA TYR A 91 -1.30 -12.43 1.35
C TYR A 91 0.10 -12.51 0.73
N TYR A 92 0.43 -11.63 -0.23
CA TYR A 92 1.79 -11.55 -0.78
C TYR A 92 2.84 -11.26 0.29
N PHE A 93 2.56 -10.33 1.20
CA PHE A 93 3.43 -10.07 2.34
C PHE A 93 3.56 -11.27 3.28
N HIS A 94 2.49 -12.03 3.52
CA HIS A 94 2.53 -13.24 4.32
C HIS A 94 3.45 -14.31 3.71
N LEU A 95 3.38 -14.48 2.39
CA LEU A 95 4.22 -15.44 1.65
C LEU A 95 5.68 -14.97 1.50
N ALA A 96 5.94 -13.67 1.60
CA ALA A 96 7.28 -13.13 1.45
C ALA A 96 8.21 -13.54 2.60
N PRO A 97 9.52 -13.75 2.34
CA PRO A 97 10.48 -14.14 3.37
C PRO A 97 10.40 -13.24 4.61
N LYS A 98 10.54 -13.86 5.80
CA LYS A 98 10.27 -13.18 7.08
C LYS A 98 11.24 -12.06 7.41
N HIS A 99 12.43 -12.05 6.81
CA HIS A 99 13.49 -11.08 7.09
C HIS A 99 13.22 -9.69 6.47
N TYR A 100 12.34 -9.59 5.48
CA TYR A 100 11.94 -8.29 4.93
C TYR A 100 11.07 -7.51 5.92
N ARG A 101 11.40 -6.23 6.09
CA ARG A 101 10.43 -5.21 6.51
C ARG A 101 9.38 -5.05 5.41
N LYS A 102 8.09 -5.00 5.76
CA LYS A 102 7.01 -4.97 4.77
C LYS A 102 6.11 -3.78 5.02
N VAL A 103 5.87 -2.98 3.98
CA VAL A 103 5.08 -1.76 4.08
C VAL A 103 4.01 -1.73 3.00
N LEU A 104 2.75 -1.63 3.39
CA LEU A 104 1.69 -1.18 2.50
C LEU A 104 1.65 0.36 2.54
N PHE A 105 2.13 1.00 1.48
CA PHE A 105 2.14 2.46 1.33
C PHE A 105 0.87 2.91 0.61
N VAL A 106 0.00 3.65 1.29
CA VAL A 106 -1.35 3.97 0.81
C VAL A 106 -1.62 5.47 0.81
N LEU A 107 -2.55 5.91 -0.03
CA LEU A 107 -3.01 7.30 0.03
C LEU A 107 -3.70 7.57 1.37
N GLU A 108 -3.41 8.72 1.98
CA GLU A 108 -4.19 9.25 3.09
C GLU A 108 -5.59 9.67 2.59
N ALA A 109 -6.49 8.69 2.50
CA ALA A 109 -7.83 8.85 1.97
C ALA A 109 -8.84 9.04 3.11
N ARG A 110 -9.17 10.30 3.43
CA ARG A 110 -10.16 10.63 4.46
C ARG A 110 -11.59 10.37 3.98
N HIS A 111 -12.42 9.79 4.86
CA HIS A 111 -13.83 9.56 4.55
C HIS A 111 -14.55 10.91 4.34
N PRO A 112 -15.46 11.04 3.34
CA PRO A 112 -16.10 12.32 3.01
C PRO A 112 -17.05 12.86 4.10
N LYS A 113 -17.45 12.03 5.06
CA LYS A 113 -18.41 12.36 6.13
C LYS A 113 -18.00 11.92 7.54
N GLN A 114 -16.87 11.25 7.68
CA GLN A 114 -16.42 10.65 8.94
C GLN A 114 -14.96 11.06 9.17
N THR A 115 -14.45 10.86 10.38
CA THR A 115 -13.09 11.27 10.74
C THR A 115 -12.02 10.25 10.35
N GLU A 116 -12.41 8.99 10.11
CA GLU A 116 -11.47 7.90 9.79
C GLU A 116 -10.92 7.99 8.36
N THR A 117 -9.68 7.55 8.19
CA THR A 117 -9.09 7.29 6.87
C THR A 117 -9.47 5.90 6.36
N LEU A 118 -9.25 5.65 5.07
CA LEU A 118 -9.46 4.32 4.48
C LEU A 118 -8.52 3.28 5.09
N ALA A 119 -7.31 3.70 5.46
CA ALA A 119 -6.33 2.85 6.13
C ALA A 119 -6.75 2.50 7.55
N GLU A 120 -7.20 3.49 8.33
CA GLU A 120 -7.78 3.27 9.67
C GLU A 120 -8.99 2.34 9.60
N TYR A 121 -9.92 2.59 8.67
CA TYR A 121 -11.06 1.71 8.41
C TYR A 121 -10.61 0.27 8.11
N TYR A 122 -9.66 0.08 7.19
CA TYR A 122 -9.14 -1.23 6.82
C TYR A 122 -8.53 -1.97 8.01
N THR A 123 -7.69 -1.30 8.81
CA THR A 123 -7.09 -1.93 10.00
C THR A 123 -8.15 -2.38 11.00
N ARG A 124 -9.24 -1.62 11.16
CA ARG A 124 -10.33 -1.96 12.06
C ARG A 124 -11.15 -3.16 11.60
N ILE A 125 -11.47 -3.26 10.30
CA ILE A 125 -12.37 -4.30 9.80
C ILE A 125 -11.65 -5.54 9.23
N ASN A 126 -10.43 -5.37 8.75
CA ASN A 126 -9.60 -6.41 8.14
C ASN A 126 -8.28 -6.64 8.89
N GLY A 127 -8.13 -6.13 10.12
CA GLY A 127 -6.92 -6.30 10.93
C GLY A 127 -6.47 -7.74 11.09
N HIS A 128 -7.40 -8.68 11.14
CA HIS A 128 -7.15 -10.13 11.19
C HIS A 128 -6.41 -10.69 9.95
N LEU A 129 -6.35 -9.95 8.84
CA LEU A 129 -5.61 -10.33 7.63
C LEU A 129 -4.22 -9.71 7.58
N ILE A 130 -3.89 -8.73 8.45
CA ILE A 130 -2.61 -8.03 8.43
C ILE A 130 -1.55 -8.91 9.10
N PRO A 131 -0.50 -9.36 8.39
CA PRO A 131 0.56 -10.14 9.00
C PRO A 131 1.33 -9.29 10.03
N PRO A 132 1.87 -9.90 11.10
CA PRO A 132 2.46 -9.17 12.23
C PRO A 132 3.69 -8.30 11.88
N ASN A 133 4.35 -8.55 10.75
CA ASN A 133 5.49 -7.77 10.27
C ASN A 133 5.16 -6.83 9.11
N VAL A 134 3.87 -6.55 8.88
CA VAL A 134 3.43 -5.59 7.87
C VAL A 134 2.98 -4.30 8.55
N ALA A 135 3.60 -3.19 8.15
CA ALA A 135 3.17 -1.86 8.53
C ALA A 135 2.27 -1.27 7.43
N ILE A 136 1.23 -0.53 7.82
CA ILE A 136 0.46 0.31 6.89
C ILE A 136 0.89 1.75 7.10
N PHE A 137 1.38 2.39 6.05
CA PHE A 137 1.78 3.79 6.05
C PHE A 137 0.87 4.56 5.11
N GLU A 138 0.17 5.57 5.60
CA GLU A 138 -0.65 6.43 4.76
C GLU A 138 0.00 7.78 4.52
N TYR A 139 -0.09 8.28 3.29
CA TYR A 139 0.66 9.42 2.81
C TYR A 139 -0.22 10.41 2.05
N ASP A 140 -0.06 11.70 2.37
CA ASP A 140 -0.66 12.80 1.62
C ASP A 140 0.36 13.40 0.64
N PRO A 141 0.20 13.15 -0.68
CA PRO A 141 1.12 13.66 -1.69
C PRO A 141 1.06 15.19 -1.85
N LYS A 142 0.02 15.87 -1.36
CA LYS A 142 -0.09 17.33 -1.47
C LYS A 142 0.87 18.06 -0.53
N ILE A 143 0.96 17.57 0.70
CA ILE A 143 1.82 18.15 1.75
C ILE A 143 3.10 17.33 1.96
N ARG A 144 3.23 16.20 1.29
CA ARG A 144 4.40 15.31 1.26
C ARG A 144 4.76 14.74 2.64
N THR A 145 3.74 14.40 3.41
CA THR A 145 3.87 13.80 4.74
C THR A 145 3.00 12.57 4.86
N GLY A 146 3.36 11.67 5.77
CA GLY A 146 2.54 10.50 6.08
C GLY A 146 2.79 9.99 7.48
N ARG A 147 2.05 8.95 7.86
CA ARG A 147 2.18 8.32 9.17
C ARG A 147 1.89 6.82 9.10
N TYR A 148 2.47 6.09 10.04
CA TYR A 148 2.09 4.71 10.30
C TYR A 148 0.72 4.66 10.98
N VAL A 149 -0.17 3.84 10.44
CA VAL A 149 -1.49 3.61 11.00
C VAL A 149 -1.36 2.59 12.13
N LYS A 150 -1.95 2.91 13.29
CA LYS A 150 -1.95 1.98 14.42
C LYS A 150 -2.82 0.77 14.06
N ALA A 151 -2.28 -0.43 14.18
CA ALA A 151 -3.09 -1.63 14.12
C ALA A 151 -4.12 -1.58 15.26
N HIS A 152 -5.40 -1.78 14.94
CA HIS A 152 -6.41 -2.04 15.95
C HIS A 152 -6.14 -3.45 16.51
N GLY A 153 -5.64 -3.52 17.74
CA GLY A 153 -5.40 -4.75 18.49
C GLY A 153 -6.69 -5.37 19.01
#